data_AF-A0A371MEC3-F1
#
_entry.id   AF-A0A371MEC3-F1
#
_cell.length_a   1.000
_cell.length_b   1.000
_cell.length_c   1.000
_cell.angle_alpha   90.00
_cell.angle_beta   90.00
_cell.angle_gamma   90.00
#
_symmetry.space_group_name_H-M   'P 1'
#
loop_
_entity.id
_entity.type
_entity.pdbx_description
1 polymer ?
#
loop_
_entity_poly.entity_id
_entity_poly.type
_entity_poly.pdbx_seq_one_letter_code
_entity_poly.pdbx_strand_id
1 'polypeptide(L)'
;MAGEQSASMQAVQVRDFISDIIESYEKMPMALPRYLLAVLGPAIVFFMLSLAGAIALPLPLLVRIPVFLLGVLLLGGAVLYPRLLVEQTRRSLENQLHLLITHMTVLSTTNIDRVAVFRTLAREEEYGELATEMNRIVQLVDAWNQSLDDACQRRAREVPSKPLADFLDRLAYSINAGQSIDDFLLGEQNAMIQKYITVYESALGNLEVMKDLYLSMILSMTFAIINAIVLPILTGTDATMTIGAVIVLFVFVQLGFYFVIRTMSPYDPLWFHQREYRTKADRQIDITLYGAVGLSITMVLVLALGTFNLTVVGETVRPIMMELPIPLLISTPLTPLAVPGIVARRHEKRIGERDEEYPGFIRALGASETAKQSTTTAVLKTLKTKDFGVLSREISRLYTRLRMRLDPDRSWFFFTAETNSYLVQKFSEMYNVGRSMGGKPKLLGELISRNMNEIIKLRRQRKQSTVTLIGVLYGITASASFAFFIGLEVVEILASFSTQMNLDSLQFGTLIYAGVYDVPFIEYMLTLIILFNALLSSLMIRMVDGGHKANAYLHFVMLVWVGSLMAVATSSLAGALISI
;
A
#
# COMPACT_ATOMS: atom_id res chain seq x y z
N MET A 1 0.97 28.66 -36.34
CA MET A 1 -0.16 27.69 -36.29
C MET A 1 0.03 26.58 -35.25
N ALA A 2 1.19 25.90 -35.13
CA ALA A 2 1.38 24.88 -34.07
C ALA A 2 1.49 25.43 -32.62
N GLY A 3 2.04 26.65 -32.44
CA GLY A 3 2.16 27.28 -31.12
C GLY A 3 0.85 27.88 -30.56
N GLU A 4 -0.11 28.24 -31.41
CA GLU A 4 -1.44 28.71 -30.98
C GLU A 4 -2.35 27.53 -30.58
N GLN A 5 -2.17 26.37 -31.22
CA GLN A 5 -2.87 25.13 -30.84
C GLN A 5 -2.38 24.56 -29.50
N SER A 6 -1.09 24.64 -29.17
CA SER A 6 -0.60 24.22 -27.86
C SER A 6 -1.00 25.18 -26.73
N ALA A 7 -0.98 26.49 -26.98
CA ALA A 7 -1.42 27.49 -26.01
C ALA A 7 -2.92 27.41 -25.72
N SER A 8 -3.75 27.19 -26.74
CA SER A 8 -5.19 26.97 -26.56
C SER A 8 -5.50 25.68 -25.81
N MET A 9 -4.76 24.60 -26.07
CA MET A 9 -4.93 23.32 -25.35
C MET A 9 -4.52 23.44 -23.87
N GLN A 10 -3.44 24.17 -23.56
CA GLN A 10 -3.05 24.48 -22.18
C GLN A 10 -4.08 25.38 -21.48
N ALA A 11 -4.61 26.39 -22.17
CA ALA A 11 -5.64 27.28 -21.61
C ALA A 11 -6.94 26.52 -21.28
N VAL A 12 -7.33 25.56 -22.12
CA VAL A 12 -8.48 24.67 -21.86
C VAL A 12 -8.21 23.79 -20.64
N GLN A 13 -7.04 23.15 -20.55
CA GLN A 13 -6.68 22.33 -19.38
C GLN A 13 -6.64 23.13 -18.07
N VAL A 14 -6.13 24.36 -18.09
CA VAL A 14 -6.11 25.24 -16.90
C VAL A 14 -7.53 25.66 -16.53
N ARG A 15 -8.39 25.97 -17.51
CA ARG A 15 -9.78 26.32 -17.25
C ARG A 15 -10.55 25.14 -16.63
N ASP A 16 -10.39 23.95 -17.19
CA ASP A 16 -11.01 22.73 -16.68
C ASP A 16 -10.51 22.40 -15.27
N PHE A 17 -9.21 22.58 -15.02
CA PHE A 17 -8.62 22.42 -13.70
C PHE A 17 -9.19 23.42 -12.68
N ILE A 18 -9.39 24.67 -13.07
CA ILE A 18 -9.99 25.71 -12.21
C ILE A 18 -11.48 25.40 -11.96
N SER A 19 -12.24 24.99 -12.98
CA SER A 19 -13.66 24.62 -12.79
C SER A 19 -13.80 23.40 -11.88
N ASP A 20 -12.95 22.37 -12.05
CA ASP A 20 -12.91 21.20 -11.17
C ASP A 20 -12.67 21.61 -9.71
N ILE A 21 -11.76 22.56 -9.49
CA ILE A 21 -11.47 23.07 -8.15
C ILE A 21 -12.71 23.75 -7.59
N ILE A 22 -13.33 24.68 -8.33
CA ILE A 22 -14.52 25.41 -7.90
C ILE A 22 -15.68 24.45 -7.60
N GLU A 23 -15.93 23.48 -8.46
CA GLU A 23 -16.98 22.46 -8.26
C GLU A 23 -16.68 21.59 -7.02
N SER A 24 -15.41 21.32 -6.74
CA SER A 24 -15.00 20.62 -5.52
C SER A 24 -15.31 21.40 -4.24
N TYR A 25 -15.31 22.75 -4.30
CA TYR A 25 -15.73 23.59 -3.17
C TYR A 25 -17.23 23.51 -2.91
N GLU A 26 -18.06 23.32 -3.93
CA GLU A 26 -19.51 23.16 -3.79
C GLU A 26 -19.89 21.79 -3.21
N LYS A 27 -19.09 20.75 -3.51
CA LYS A 27 -19.32 19.37 -3.05
C LYS A 27 -18.75 19.08 -1.65
N MET A 28 -18.13 20.06 -0.98
CA MET A 28 -17.54 19.85 0.33
C MET A 28 -18.60 19.67 1.43
N PRO A 29 -18.36 18.79 2.42
CA PRO A 29 -19.26 18.61 3.56
C PRO A 29 -19.28 19.81 4.53
N MET A 30 -18.34 20.75 4.40
CA MET A 30 -18.23 21.95 5.23
C MET A 30 -18.70 23.18 4.49
N ALA A 31 -19.49 24.04 5.14
CA ALA A 31 -19.94 25.30 4.57
C ALA A 31 -18.75 26.19 4.15
N LEU A 32 -18.79 26.71 2.92
CA LEU A 32 -17.75 27.54 2.30
C LEU A 32 -17.21 28.66 3.23
N PRO A 33 -18.04 29.42 3.98
CA PRO A 33 -17.53 30.48 4.85
C PRO A 33 -16.66 29.95 6.01
N ARG A 34 -17.00 28.78 6.55
CA ARG A 34 -16.25 28.15 7.65
C ARG A 34 -14.91 27.62 7.13
N TYR A 35 -14.88 27.07 5.91
CA TYR A 35 -13.65 26.59 5.29
C TYR A 35 -12.66 27.73 5.01
N LEU A 36 -13.15 28.84 4.43
CA LEU A 36 -12.34 30.02 4.16
C LEU A 36 -11.69 30.59 5.42
N LEU A 37 -12.43 30.65 6.53
CA LEU A 37 -11.92 31.19 7.80
C LEU A 37 -11.05 30.21 8.59
N ALA A 38 -11.40 28.92 8.63
CA ALA A 38 -10.73 27.95 9.50
C ALA A 38 -9.49 27.29 8.86
N VAL A 39 -9.45 27.17 7.53
CA VAL A 39 -8.38 26.46 6.81
C VAL A 39 -7.60 27.42 5.92
N LEU A 40 -8.28 28.14 5.02
CA LEU A 40 -7.60 28.99 4.05
C LEU A 40 -6.96 30.22 4.71
N GLY A 41 -7.66 30.88 5.64
CA GLY A 41 -7.18 32.06 6.37
C GLY A 41 -5.84 31.81 7.10
N PRO A 42 -5.76 30.82 8.01
CA PRO A 42 -4.50 30.48 8.68
C PRO A 42 -3.38 30.07 7.72
N ALA A 43 -3.71 29.37 6.62
CA ALA A 43 -2.72 28.98 5.61
C ALA A 43 -2.14 30.20 4.86
N ILE A 44 -2.98 31.18 4.52
CA ILE A 44 -2.54 32.45 3.91
C ILE A 44 -1.66 33.22 4.89
N VAL A 45 -2.08 33.34 6.16
CA VAL A 45 -1.29 34.03 7.19
C VAL A 45 0.07 33.34 7.38
N PHE A 46 0.08 32.01 7.45
CA PHE A 46 1.32 31.23 7.56
C PHE A 46 2.24 31.41 6.35
N PHE A 47 1.68 31.40 5.13
CA PHE A 47 2.44 31.67 3.91
C PHE A 47 3.07 33.06 3.95
N MET A 48 2.29 34.09 4.30
CA MET A 48 2.79 35.46 4.43
C MET A 48 3.87 35.58 5.51
N LEU A 49 3.73 34.90 6.65
CA LEU A 49 4.76 34.84 7.71
C LEU A 49 6.02 34.11 7.24
N SER A 50 5.88 33.01 6.50
CA SER A 50 7.01 32.26 5.97
C SER A 50 7.78 33.05 4.92
N LEU A 51 7.07 33.82 4.08
CA LEU A 51 7.65 34.70 3.07
C LEU A 51 8.35 35.89 3.75
N ALA A 52 7.68 36.53 4.72
CA ALA A 52 8.26 37.62 5.49
C ALA A 52 9.49 37.15 6.30
N GLY A 53 9.42 35.99 6.95
CA GLY A 53 10.53 35.39 7.69
C GLY A 53 11.69 35.00 6.79
N ALA A 54 11.40 34.45 5.60
CA ALA A 54 12.42 34.17 4.59
C ALA A 54 13.11 35.47 4.16
N ILE A 55 12.39 36.57 3.95
CA ILE A 55 12.99 37.84 3.49
C ILE A 55 13.73 38.58 4.63
N ALA A 56 13.13 38.66 5.82
CA ALA A 56 13.59 39.52 6.91
C ALA A 56 14.68 38.91 7.79
N LEU A 57 14.75 37.58 7.93
CA LEU A 57 15.77 36.93 8.76
C LEU A 57 17.06 36.72 7.95
N PRO A 58 18.24 36.98 8.54
CA PRO A 58 19.54 36.73 7.91
C PRO A 58 19.89 35.22 7.94
N LEU A 59 19.04 34.39 7.32
CA LEU A 59 19.21 32.94 7.24
C LEU A 59 20.07 32.56 6.02
N PRO A 60 20.93 31.51 6.11
CA PRO A 60 21.60 30.94 4.96
C PRO A 60 20.60 30.50 3.88
N LEU A 61 20.99 30.58 2.60
CA LEU A 61 20.15 30.19 1.45
C LEU A 61 19.55 28.79 1.59
N LEU A 62 20.30 27.86 2.19
CA LEU A 62 19.89 26.48 2.43
C LEU A 62 18.70 26.36 3.40
N VAL A 63 18.50 27.33 4.31
CA VAL A 63 17.37 27.37 5.26
C VAL A 63 16.23 28.24 4.70
N ARG A 64 16.57 29.28 3.94
CA ARG A 64 15.62 30.21 3.33
C ARG A 64 14.68 29.52 2.33
N ILE A 65 15.23 28.67 1.46
CA ILE A 65 14.48 28.00 0.41
C ILE A 65 13.44 27.01 1.00
N PRO A 66 13.78 26.12 1.95
CA PRO A 66 12.81 25.26 2.61
C PRO A 66 11.72 26.02 3.36
N VAL A 67 12.05 27.12 4.06
CA VAL A 67 11.06 27.93 4.80
C VAL A 67 10.01 28.51 3.84
N PHE A 68 10.45 29.06 2.71
CA PHE A 68 9.55 29.56 1.67
C PHE A 68 8.74 28.41 1.02
N LEU A 69 9.39 27.31 0.66
CA LEU A 69 8.72 26.14 0.07
C LEU A 69 7.68 25.54 1.01
N LEU A 70 7.91 25.52 2.33
CA LEU A 70 6.97 25.03 3.32
C LEU A 70 5.70 25.91 3.34
N GLY A 71 5.87 27.23 3.27
CA GLY A 71 4.75 28.16 3.11
C GLY A 71 3.93 27.90 1.85
N VAL A 72 4.61 27.78 0.70
CA VAL A 72 3.98 27.46 -0.58
C VAL A 72 3.25 26.12 -0.52
N LEU A 73 3.86 25.11 0.10
CA LEU A 73 3.29 23.77 0.26
C LEU A 73 2.02 23.80 1.12
N LEU A 74 2.01 24.55 2.23
CA LEU A 74 0.83 24.66 3.09
C LEU A 74 -0.32 25.41 2.40
N LEU A 75 -0.01 26.49 1.69
CA LEU A 75 -1.03 27.23 0.95
C LEU A 75 -1.58 26.39 -0.22
N GLY A 76 -0.70 25.77 -1.00
CA GLY A 76 -1.08 24.87 -2.09
C GLY A 76 -1.88 23.66 -1.59
N GLY A 77 -1.45 23.07 -0.46
CA GLY A 77 -2.15 22.00 0.22
C GLY A 77 -3.54 22.42 0.68
N ALA A 78 -3.70 23.61 1.27
CA ALA A 78 -5.00 24.16 1.65
C ALA A 78 -5.90 24.37 0.42
N VAL A 79 -5.40 24.99 -0.66
CA VAL A 79 -6.20 25.22 -1.87
C VAL A 79 -6.63 23.91 -2.54
N LEU A 80 -5.76 22.89 -2.54
CA LEU A 80 -6.01 21.59 -3.16
C LEU A 80 -6.77 20.60 -2.26
N TYR A 81 -6.87 20.89 -0.96
CA TYR A 81 -7.52 20.01 0.02
C TYR A 81 -8.95 19.59 -0.37
N PRO A 82 -9.82 20.48 -0.87
CA PRO A 82 -11.18 20.08 -1.30
C PRO A 82 -11.17 19.06 -2.42
N ARG A 83 -10.32 19.29 -3.43
CA ARG A 83 -10.15 18.38 -4.56
C ARG A 83 -9.63 17.02 -4.07
N LEU A 84 -8.69 17.02 -3.12
CA LEU A 84 -8.18 15.80 -2.50
C LEU A 84 -9.28 15.04 -1.75
N LEU A 85 -10.17 15.74 -1.04
CA LEU A 85 -11.30 15.11 -0.36
C LEU A 85 -12.30 14.49 -1.33
N VAL A 86 -12.73 15.23 -2.36
CA VAL A 86 -13.68 14.74 -3.37
C VAL A 86 -13.09 13.54 -4.12
N GLU A 87 -11.80 13.61 -4.47
CA GLU A 87 -11.09 12.50 -5.10
C GLU A 87 -10.94 11.29 -4.17
N GLN A 88 -10.70 11.49 -2.87
CA GLN A 88 -10.68 10.41 -1.88
C GLN A 88 -12.05 9.74 -1.76
N THR A 89 -13.13 10.52 -1.66
CA THR A 89 -14.50 10.00 -1.63
C THR A 89 -14.81 9.24 -2.91
N ARG A 90 -14.50 9.81 -4.08
CA ARG A 90 -14.67 9.15 -5.38
C ARG A 90 -13.97 7.79 -5.42
N ARG A 91 -12.69 7.73 -5.03
CA ARG A 91 -11.94 6.47 -4.97
C ARG A 91 -12.56 5.47 -4.00
N SER A 92 -13.01 5.94 -2.84
CA SER A 92 -13.69 5.09 -1.85
C SER A 92 -14.97 4.47 -2.43
N LEU A 93 -15.79 5.25 -3.14
CA LEU A 93 -16.99 4.78 -3.80
C LEU A 93 -16.67 3.73 -4.88
N GLU A 94 -15.70 4.02 -5.76
CA GLU A 94 -15.35 3.14 -6.87
C GLU A 94 -14.74 1.80 -6.41
N ASN A 95 -13.90 1.80 -5.38
CA ASN A 95 -13.21 0.61 -4.89
C ASN A 95 -14.17 -0.48 -4.39
N GLN A 96 -15.29 -0.10 -3.78
CA GLN A 96 -16.22 -1.04 -3.14
C GLN A 96 -17.52 -1.24 -3.94
N LEU A 97 -17.71 -0.53 -5.06
CA LEU A 97 -18.96 -0.54 -5.83
C LEU A 97 -19.34 -1.96 -6.31
N HIS A 98 -18.35 -2.77 -6.71
CA HIS A 98 -18.59 -4.15 -7.13
C HIS A 98 -19.13 -5.04 -5.99
N LEU A 99 -18.68 -4.83 -4.75
CA LEU A 99 -19.16 -5.55 -3.56
C LEU A 99 -20.57 -5.09 -3.17
N LEU A 100 -20.84 -3.78 -3.25
CA LEU A 100 -22.17 -3.23 -2.98
C LEU A 100 -23.19 -3.78 -3.96
N ILE A 101 -22.90 -3.74 -5.28
CA ILE A 101 -23.80 -4.26 -6.31
C ILE A 101 -24.01 -5.76 -6.10
N THR A 102 -22.96 -6.52 -5.78
CA THR A 102 -23.11 -7.94 -5.47
C THR A 102 -24.04 -8.20 -4.29
N HIS A 103 -23.89 -7.44 -3.20
CA HIS A 103 -24.79 -7.55 -2.05
C HIS A 103 -26.21 -7.14 -2.42
N MET A 104 -26.36 -6.09 -3.22
CA MET A 104 -27.67 -5.65 -3.68
C MET A 104 -28.36 -6.69 -4.55
N THR A 105 -27.63 -7.35 -5.46
CA THR A 105 -28.15 -8.48 -6.25
C THR A 105 -28.54 -9.65 -5.35
N VAL A 106 -27.73 -9.96 -4.33
CA VAL A 106 -28.06 -11.00 -3.34
C VAL A 106 -29.38 -10.68 -2.62
N LEU A 107 -29.54 -9.44 -2.15
CA LEU A 107 -30.74 -8.99 -1.45
C LEU A 107 -31.96 -8.91 -2.37
N SER A 108 -31.79 -8.49 -3.63
CA SER A 108 -32.91 -8.38 -4.57
C SER A 108 -33.47 -9.74 -5.00
N THR A 109 -32.67 -10.81 -4.95
CA THR A 109 -33.17 -12.17 -5.19
C THR A 109 -34.07 -12.72 -4.08
N THR A 110 -34.21 -11.96 -2.99
CA THR A 110 -35.10 -12.27 -1.88
C THR A 110 -36.45 -11.55 -2.07
N ASN A 111 -37.51 -12.04 -1.45
CA ASN A 111 -38.86 -11.48 -1.62
C ASN A 111 -39.12 -10.26 -0.73
N ILE A 112 -38.12 -9.39 -0.55
CA ILE A 112 -38.20 -8.20 0.29
C ILE A 112 -38.60 -6.97 -0.53
N ASP A 113 -39.11 -5.96 0.17
CA ASP A 113 -39.41 -4.67 -0.43
C ASP A 113 -38.16 -4.02 -1.04
N ARG A 114 -38.36 -3.33 -2.16
CA ARG A 114 -37.28 -2.69 -2.95
C ARG A 114 -36.50 -1.68 -2.11
N VAL A 115 -37.18 -0.90 -1.26
CA VAL A 115 -36.56 0.10 -0.38
C VAL A 115 -35.83 -0.59 0.78
N ALA A 116 -36.30 -1.76 1.24
CA ALA A 116 -35.64 -2.53 2.29
C ALA A 116 -34.21 -2.98 1.89
N VAL A 117 -33.97 -3.23 0.59
CA VAL A 117 -32.63 -3.49 0.06
C VAL A 117 -31.70 -2.32 0.36
N PHE A 118 -32.08 -1.10 -0.02
CA PHE A 118 -31.30 0.12 0.23
C PHE A 118 -31.14 0.40 1.72
N ARG A 119 -32.18 0.16 2.52
CA ARG A 119 -32.14 0.33 3.99
C ARG A 119 -31.16 -0.62 4.66
N THR A 120 -31.03 -1.84 4.15
CA THR A 120 -30.04 -2.82 4.63
C THR A 120 -28.63 -2.33 4.30
N LEU A 121 -28.37 -1.96 3.04
CA LEU A 121 -27.07 -1.45 2.61
C LEU A 121 -26.66 -0.13 3.30
N ALA A 122 -27.63 0.71 3.66
CA ALA A 122 -27.40 1.96 4.39
C ALA A 122 -26.93 1.74 5.83
N ARG A 123 -27.22 0.59 6.43
CA ARG A 123 -26.80 0.23 7.80
C ARG A 123 -25.43 -0.45 7.86
N GLU A 124 -24.93 -0.89 6.71
CA GLU A 124 -23.64 -1.57 6.60
C GLU A 124 -22.49 -0.57 6.62
N GLU A 125 -22.02 -0.20 7.83
CA GLU A 125 -20.93 0.77 8.03
C GLU A 125 -19.65 0.41 7.26
N GLU A 126 -19.46 -0.88 6.95
CA GLU A 126 -18.28 -1.37 6.25
C GLU A 126 -18.17 -0.92 4.78
N TYR A 127 -19.27 -0.44 4.19
CA TYR A 127 -19.28 0.18 2.86
C TYR A 127 -18.91 1.69 2.89
N GLY A 128 -18.76 2.27 4.08
CA GLY A 128 -18.33 3.66 4.27
C GLY A 128 -19.16 4.66 3.49
N GLU A 129 -18.51 5.36 2.54
CA GLU A 129 -19.16 6.37 1.70
C GLU A 129 -20.31 5.80 0.85
N LEU A 130 -20.24 4.54 0.42
CA LEU A 130 -21.35 3.92 -0.32
C LEU A 130 -22.58 3.72 0.55
N ALA A 131 -22.42 3.28 1.81
CA ALA A 131 -23.53 3.18 2.76
C ALA A 131 -24.14 4.56 3.04
N THR A 132 -23.32 5.60 3.09
CA THR A 132 -23.78 6.98 3.22
C THR A 132 -24.62 7.41 2.02
N GLU A 133 -24.20 7.10 0.80
CA GLU A 133 -24.99 7.35 -0.41
C GLU A 133 -26.29 6.54 -0.44
N MET A 134 -26.28 5.27 -0.03
CA MET A 134 -27.51 4.48 0.10
C MET A 134 -28.45 5.08 1.16
N ASN A 135 -27.91 5.55 2.28
CA ASN A 135 -28.70 6.23 3.32
C ASN A 135 -29.33 7.53 2.80
N ARG A 136 -28.62 8.29 1.96
CA ARG A 136 -29.19 9.49 1.31
C ARG A 136 -30.38 9.13 0.42
N ILE A 137 -30.30 8.03 -0.35
CA ILE A 137 -31.44 7.53 -1.14
C ILE A 137 -32.61 7.15 -0.21
N VAL A 138 -32.33 6.37 0.84
CA VAL A 138 -33.36 5.97 1.83
C VAL A 138 -34.01 7.17 2.49
N GLN A 139 -33.25 8.22 2.82
CA GLN A 139 -33.82 9.44 3.41
C GLN A 139 -34.75 10.18 2.44
N LEU A 140 -34.42 10.25 1.15
CA LEU A 140 -35.30 10.85 0.14
C LEU A 140 -36.62 10.08 0.01
N VAL A 141 -36.57 8.75 0.14
CA VAL A 141 -37.76 7.91 0.11
C VAL A 141 -38.55 8.01 1.42
N ASP A 142 -37.93 7.71 2.56
CA ASP A 142 -38.61 7.58 3.85
C ASP A 142 -39.03 8.95 4.45
N ALA A 143 -38.21 10.00 4.30
CA ALA A 143 -38.49 11.31 4.92
C ALA A 143 -39.13 12.32 3.95
N TRP A 144 -38.79 12.25 2.66
CA TRP A 144 -39.30 13.18 1.64
C TRP A 144 -40.39 12.57 0.75
N ASN A 145 -40.74 11.30 0.98
CA ASN A 145 -41.78 10.57 0.27
C ASN A 145 -41.60 10.59 -1.27
N GLN A 146 -40.35 10.63 -1.73
CA GLN A 146 -40.00 10.54 -3.15
C GLN A 146 -40.06 9.08 -3.62
N SER A 147 -40.38 8.87 -4.90
CA SER A 147 -40.28 7.52 -5.48
C SER A 147 -38.81 7.08 -5.55
N LEU A 148 -38.60 5.76 -5.52
CA LEU A 148 -37.24 5.19 -5.49
C LEU A 148 -36.46 5.55 -6.77
N ASP A 149 -37.13 5.58 -7.92
CA ASP A 149 -36.54 6.00 -9.19
C ASP A 149 -36.13 7.48 -9.19
N ASP A 150 -36.99 8.39 -8.73
CA ASP A 150 -36.65 9.82 -8.61
C ASP A 150 -35.50 10.04 -7.62
N ALA A 151 -35.50 9.33 -6.49
CA ALA A 151 -34.43 9.39 -5.50
C ALA A 151 -33.09 8.90 -6.08
N CYS A 152 -33.09 7.79 -6.81
CA CYS A 152 -31.90 7.27 -7.50
C CYS A 152 -31.40 8.26 -8.56
N GLN A 153 -32.28 8.79 -9.41
CA GLN A 153 -31.91 9.74 -10.45
C GLN A 153 -31.36 11.04 -9.87
N ARG A 154 -31.92 11.53 -8.76
CA ARG A 154 -31.40 12.71 -8.06
C ARG A 154 -29.99 12.47 -7.53
N ARG A 155 -29.75 11.35 -6.85
CA ARG A 155 -28.42 11.00 -6.35
C ARG A 155 -27.42 10.76 -7.48
N ALA A 156 -27.84 10.19 -8.60
CA ALA A 156 -26.97 9.98 -9.77
C ALA A 156 -26.32 11.29 -10.27
N ARG A 157 -27.02 12.42 -10.18
CA ARG A 157 -26.51 13.74 -10.61
C ARG A 157 -25.53 14.38 -9.62
N GLU A 158 -25.58 14.00 -8.35
CA GLU A 158 -24.81 14.63 -7.28
C GLU A 158 -23.57 13.82 -6.85
N VAL A 159 -23.56 12.51 -7.13
CA VAL A 159 -22.47 11.60 -6.74
C VAL A 159 -21.18 11.90 -7.54
N PRO A 160 -20.00 11.97 -6.87
CA PRO A 160 -18.73 12.28 -7.55
C PRO A 160 -18.15 11.09 -8.36
N SER A 161 -18.69 9.89 -8.16
CA SER A 161 -18.27 8.67 -8.86
C SER A 161 -19.12 8.43 -10.10
N LYS A 162 -18.53 8.59 -11.30
CA LYS A 162 -19.19 8.32 -12.57
C LYS A 162 -19.74 6.88 -12.67
N PRO A 163 -19.01 5.82 -12.28
CA PRO A 163 -19.55 4.46 -12.27
C PRO A 163 -20.81 4.29 -11.41
N LEU A 164 -20.87 4.93 -10.24
CA LEU A 164 -22.04 4.86 -9.36
C LEU A 164 -23.20 5.71 -9.92
N ALA A 165 -22.92 6.90 -10.47
CA ALA A 165 -23.90 7.73 -11.14
C ALA A 165 -24.58 6.98 -12.30
N ASP A 166 -23.77 6.42 -13.20
CA ASP A 166 -24.23 5.62 -14.34
C ASP A 166 -25.09 4.42 -13.89
N PHE A 167 -24.70 3.77 -12.78
CA PHE A 167 -25.44 2.65 -12.21
C PHE A 167 -26.81 3.08 -11.64
N LEU A 168 -26.84 4.16 -10.85
CA LEU A 168 -28.07 4.69 -10.25
C LEU A 168 -29.05 5.20 -11.32
N ASP A 169 -28.56 5.81 -12.39
CA ASP A 169 -29.39 6.30 -13.48
C ASP A 169 -30.02 5.14 -14.28
N ARG A 170 -29.24 4.10 -14.60
CA ARG A 170 -29.78 2.87 -15.21
C ARG A 170 -30.80 2.16 -14.31
N LEU A 171 -30.53 2.12 -13.01
CA LEU A 171 -31.45 1.52 -12.02
C LEU A 171 -32.76 2.31 -11.94
N ALA A 172 -32.69 3.64 -11.89
CA ALA A 172 -33.87 4.51 -11.91
C ALA A 172 -34.72 4.27 -13.15
N TYR A 173 -34.09 4.24 -14.33
CA TYR A 173 -34.78 3.96 -15.60
C TYR A 173 -35.46 2.59 -15.60
N SER A 174 -34.76 1.56 -15.11
CA SER A 174 -35.29 0.19 -15.01
C SER A 174 -36.49 0.10 -14.06
N ILE A 175 -36.42 0.76 -12.90
CA ILE A 175 -37.52 0.83 -11.93
C ILE A 175 -38.74 1.56 -12.52
N ASN A 176 -38.52 2.69 -13.19
CA ASN A 176 -39.58 3.47 -13.82
C ASN A 176 -40.27 2.70 -14.97
N ALA A 177 -39.49 1.95 -15.76
CA ALA A 177 -39.99 1.07 -16.81
C ALA A 177 -40.73 -0.19 -16.29
N GLY A 178 -40.82 -0.37 -14.97
CA GLY A 178 -41.52 -1.49 -14.35
C GLY A 178 -40.75 -2.83 -14.36
N GLN A 179 -39.48 -2.83 -14.75
CA GLN A 179 -38.64 -4.02 -14.67
C GLN A 179 -38.45 -4.44 -13.20
N SER A 180 -38.31 -5.74 -12.95
CA SER A 180 -37.98 -6.23 -11.62
C SER A 180 -36.51 -5.94 -11.29
N ILE A 181 -36.25 -5.52 -10.05
CA ILE A 181 -34.90 -5.13 -9.61
C ILE A 181 -33.93 -6.31 -9.68
N ASP A 182 -34.40 -7.53 -9.39
CA ASP A 182 -33.59 -8.74 -9.48
C ASP A 182 -33.10 -9.03 -10.90
N ASP A 183 -33.97 -8.93 -11.91
CA ASP A 183 -33.59 -9.14 -13.30
C ASP A 183 -32.57 -8.10 -13.77
N PHE A 184 -32.77 -6.83 -13.40
CA PHE A 184 -31.81 -5.76 -13.69
C PHE A 184 -30.45 -6.03 -13.01
N LEU A 185 -30.45 -6.31 -11.71
CA LEU A 185 -29.22 -6.47 -10.93
C LEU A 185 -28.45 -7.75 -11.28
N LEU A 186 -29.11 -8.83 -11.70
CA LEU A 186 -28.45 -10.03 -12.20
C LEU A 186 -27.72 -9.75 -13.54
N GLY A 187 -28.30 -8.94 -14.41
CA GLY A 187 -27.65 -8.48 -15.64
C GLY A 187 -26.49 -7.53 -15.37
N GLU A 188 -26.73 -6.51 -14.54
CA GLU A 188 -25.79 -5.42 -14.24
C GLU A 188 -24.57 -5.89 -13.45
N GLN A 189 -24.74 -6.90 -12.59
CA GLN A 189 -23.65 -7.49 -11.82
C GLN A 189 -22.50 -7.99 -12.70
N ASN A 190 -22.81 -8.72 -13.79
CA ASN A 190 -21.78 -9.26 -14.67
C ASN A 190 -21.00 -8.12 -15.34
N ALA A 191 -21.70 -7.09 -15.82
CA ALA A 191 -21.08 -5.91 -16.43
C ALA A 191 -20.18 -5.18 -15.42
N MET A 192 -20.63 -5.05 -14.16
CA MET A 192 -19.87 -4.39 -13.10
C MET A 192 -18.59 -5.17 -12.74
N ILE A 193 -18.65 -6.50 -12.64
CA ILE A 193 -17.48 -7.33 -12.36
C ILE A 193 -16.48 -7.26 -13.51
N GLN A 194 -16.93 -7.32 -14.76
CA GLN A 194 -16.04 -7.17 -15.92
C GLN A 194 -15.36 -5.80 -15.93
N LYS A 195 -16.09 -4.72 -15.62
CA LYS A 195 -15.50 -3.39 -15.47
C LYS A 195 -14.46 -3.34 -14.35
N TYR A 196 -14.74 -3.97 -13.21
CA TYR A 196 -13.78 -4.08 -12.10
C TYR A 196 -12.52 -4.85 -12.52
N ILE A 197 -12.66 -5.98 -13.20
CA ILE A 197 -11.55 -6.76 -13.76
C ILE A 197 -10.69 -5.88 -14.67
N THR A 198 -11.30 -5.18 -15.63
CA THR A 198 -10.56 -4.31 -16.57
C THR A 198 -9.78 -3.20 -15.85
N VAL A 199 -10.40 -2.52 -14.87
CA VAL A 199 -9.74 -1.47 -14.09
C VAL A 199 -8.58 -2.05 -13.27
N TYR A 200 -8.80 -3.21 -12.65
CA TYR A 200 -7.78 -3.87 -11.84
C TYR A 200 -6.59 -4.36 -12.68
N GLU A 201 -6.84 -5.01 -13.83
CA GLU A 201 -5.81 -5.46 -14.77
C GLU A 201 -5.03 -4.26 -15.35
N SER A 202 -5.71 -3.16 -15.67
CA SER A 202 -5.04 -1.91 -16.08
C SER A 202 -4.14 -1.35 -14.98
N ALA A 203 -4.59 -1.37 -13.72
CA ALA A 203 -3.76 -0.96 -12.58
C ALA A 203 -2.53 -1.87 -12.41
N LEU A 204 -2.69 -3.19 -12.57
CA LEU A 204 -1.56 -4.13 -12.57
C LEU A 204 -0.56 -3.87 -13.71
N GLY A 205 -1.06 -3.59 -14.91
CA GLY A 205 -0.21 -3.22 -16.05
C GLY A 205 0.56 -1.91 -15.81
N ASN A 206 -0.10 -0.90 -15.23
CA ASN A 206 0.57 0.35 -14.85
C ASN A 206 1.65 0.12 -13.80
N LEU A 207 1.44 -0.78 -12.84
CA LEU A 207 2.46 -1.15 -11.86
C LEU A 207 3.68 -1.84 -12.51
N GLU A 208 3.46 -2.64 -13.55
CA GLU A 208 4.55 -3.28 -14.30
C GLU A 208 5.39 -2.24 -15.07
N VAL A 209 4.75 -1.26 -15.72
CA VAL A 209 5.46 -0.13 -16.35
C VAL A 209 6.25 0.68 -15.31
N MET A 210 5.67 0.96 -14.14
CA MET A 210 6.36 1.68 -13.07
C MET A 210 7.54 0.90 -12.50
N LYS A 211 7.44 -0.44 -12.42
CA LYS A 211 8.56 -1.32 -12.05
C LYS A 211 9.72 -1.17 -13.05
N ASP A 212 9.44 -1.18 -14.34
CA ASP A 212 10.47 -1.07 -15.37
C ASP A 212 11.10 0.32 -15.38
N LEU A 213 10.30 1.37 -15.22
CA LEU A 213 10.79 2.74 -15.09
C LEU A 213 11.65 2.91 -13.82
N TYR A 214 11.24 2.32 -12.69
CA TYR A 214 12.02 2.30 -11.45
C TYR A 214 13.37 1.63 -11.66
N LEU A 215 13.38 0.47 -12.35
CA LEU A 215 14.61 -0.25 -12.68
C LEU A 215 15.57 0.62 -13.50
N SER A 216 15.10 1.18 -14.61
CA SER A 216 15.95 1.99 -15.50
C SER A 216 16.52 3.22 -14.77
N MET A 217 15.69 3.87 -13.98
CA MET A 217 16.09 5.07 -13.27
C MET A 217 17.03 4.76 -12.10
N ILE A 218 16.83 3.69 -11.33
CA ILE A 218 17.82 3.30 -10.31
C ILE A 218 19.14 2.91 -10.95
N LEU A 219 19.16 2.17 -12.06
CA LEU A 219 20.41 1.86 -12.75
C LEU A 219 21.16 3.13 -13.19
N SER A 220 20.45 4.12 -13.72
CA SER A 220 21.02 5.42 -14.08
C SER A 220 21.57 6.18 -12.85
N MET A 221 20.82 6.19 -11.75
CA MET A 221 21.29 6.80 -10.51
C MET A 221 22.46 6.04 -9.88
N THR A 222 22.51 4.73 -10.01
CA THR A 222 23.65 3.91 -9.58
C THR A 222 24.90 4.31 -10.35
N PHE A 223 24.79 4.50 -11.66
CA PHE A 223 25.89 5.04 -12.47
C PHE A 223 26.28 6.46 -12.05
N ALA A 224 25.31 7.32 -11.73
CA ALA A 224 25.59 8.66 -11.20
C ALA A 224 26.36 8.60 -9.87
N ILE A 225 26.02 7.68 -8.98
CA ILE A 225 26.72 7.46 -7.70
C ILE A 225 28.15 6.98 -7.96
N ILE A 226 28.37 6.02 -8.87
CA ILE A 226 29.73 5.59 -9.22
C ILE A 226 30.58 6.78 -9.70
N ASN A 227 30.03 7.61 -10.60
CA ASN A 227 30.74 8.81 -11.06
C ASN A 227 30.97 9.82 -9.93
N ALA A 228 30.02 9.98 -9.02
CA ALA A 228 30.16 10.84 -7.85
C ALA A 228 31.25 10.33 -6.88
N ILE A 229 31.46 9.01 -6.83
CA ILE A 229 32.54 8.40 -6.06
C ILE A 229 33.89 8.58 -6.77
N VAL A 230 33.97 8.46 -8.10
CA VAL A 230 35.26 8.49 -8.83
C VAL A 230 35.71 9.90 -9.22
N LEU A 231 34.82 10.79 -9.66
CA LEU A 231 35.18 12.11 -10.21
C LEU A 231 35.93 13.05 -9.23
N PRO A 232 35.63 13.09 -7.93
CA PRO A 232 36.35 13.95 -7.00
C PRO A 232 37.86 13.66 -6.94
N ILE A 233 38.29 12.40 -7.15
CA ILE A 233 39.71 12.02 -7.18
C ILE A 233 40.47 12.68 -8.34
N LEU A 234 39.80 12.96 -9.45
CA LEU A 234 40.40 13.58 -10.65
C LEU A 234 40.27 15.11 -10.66
N THR A 235 39.19 15.62 -10.04
CA THR A 235 38.83 17.05 -10.08
C THR A 235 39.31 17.83 -8.87
N GLY A 236 39.66 17.14 -7.77
CA GLY A 236 40.03 17.78 -6.51
C GLY A 236 38.86 18.46 -5.79
N THR A 237 37.63 18.16 -6.20
CA THR A 237 36.40 18.62 -5.52
C THR A 237 36.17 17.80 -4.25
N ASP A 238 35.44 18.36 -3.29
CA ASP A 238 35.12 17.64 -2.05
C ASP A 238 34.24 16.40 -2.36
N ALA A 239 34.83 15.22 -2.13
CA ALA A 239 34.21 13.94 -2.38
C ALA A 239 32.96 13.74 -1.51
N THR A 240 33.04 14.17 -0.25
CA THR A 240 31.95 14.03 0.72
C THR A 240 30.73 14.82 0.29
N MET A 241 30.93 16.06 -0.15
CA MET A 241 29.85 16.93 -0.63
C MET A 241 29.24 16.40 -1.94
N THR A 242 30.07 15.90 -2.85
CA THR A 242 29.62 15.38 -4.16
C THR A 242 28.80 14.10 -3.98
N ILE A 243 29.31 13.13 -3.22
CA ILE A 243 28.60 11.89 -2.90
C ILE A 243 27.32 12.21 -2.12
N GLY A 244 27.40 13.05 -1.08
CA GLY A 244 26.25 13.47 -0.29
C GLY A 244 25.12 14.09 -1.12
N ALA A 245 25.44 14.96 -2.07
CA ALA A 245 24.45 15.58 -2.96
C ALA A 245 23.71 14.54 -3.83
N VAL A 246 24.45 13.57 -4.40
CA VAL A 246 23.86 12.50 -5.22
C VAL A 246 23.04 11.54 -4.37
N ILE A 247 23.43 11.27 -3.12
CA ILE A 247 22.63 10.48 -2.16
C ILE A 247 21.29 11.13 -1.89
N VAL A 248 21.27 12.44 -1.63
CA VAL A 248 20.02 13.18 -1.40
C VAL A 248 19.12 13.10 -2.63
N LEU A 249 19.68 13.28 -3.83
CA LEU A 249 18.93 13.12 -5.08
C LEU A 249 18.38 11.69 -5.23
N PHE A 250 19.18 10.66 -4.90
CA PHE A 250 18.78 9.26 -4.93
C PHE A 250 17.58 8.99 -4.01
N VAL A 251 17.65 9.42 -2.75
CA VAL A 251 16.55 9.25 -1.79
C VAL A 251 15.30 10.02 -2.23
N PHE A 252 15.46 11.25 -2.75
CA PHE A 252 14.35 12.05 -3.25
C PHE A 252 13.62 11.37 -4.40
N VAL A 253 14.39 10.85 -5.37
CA VAL A 253 13.86 10.11 -6.51
C VAL A 253 13.11 8.85 -6.06
N GLN A 254 13.66 8.09 -5.11
CA GLN A 254 12.97 6.92 -4.56
C GLN A 254 11.67 7.27 -3.82
N LEU A 255 11.64 8.38 -3.07
CA LEU A 255 10.42 8.87 -2.44
C LEU A 255 9.33 9.21 -3.47
N GLY A 256 9.72 9.81 -4.61
CA GLY A 256 8.81 10.05 -5.74
C GLY A 256 8.18 8.75 -6.24
N PHE A 257 8.98 7.70 -6.45
CA PHE A 257 8.48 6.40 -6.88
C PHE A 257 7.59 5.72 -5.86
N TYR A 258 7.96 5.78 -4.59
CA TYR A 258 7.12 5.31 -3.50
C TYR A 258 5.73 5.98 -3.54
N PHE A 259 5.67 7.30 -3.75
CA PHE A 259 4.41 8.02 -3.85
C PHE A 259 3.59 7.59 -5.07
N VAL A 260 4.21 7.50 -6.24
CA VAL A 260 3.52 7.09 -7.48
C VAL A 260 2.95 5.67 -7.35
N ILE A 261 3.74 4.70 -6.89
CA ILE A 261 3.28 3.31 -6.68
C ILE A 261 2.13 3.27 -5.67
N ARG A 262 2.21 4.07 -4.60
CA ARG A 262 1.11 4.20 -3.63
C ARG A 262 -0.19 4.72 -4.26
N THR A 263 -0.11 5.59 -5.25
CA THR A 263 -1.32 6.10 -5.92
C THR A 263 -1.90 5.14 -6.94
N MET A 264 -1.08 4.26 -7.54
CA MET A 264 -1.50 3.33 -8.59
C MET A 264 -1.91 1.95 -8.07
N SER A 265 -1.43 1.55 -6.89
CA SER A 265 -1.75 0.23 -6.34
C SER A 265 -3.24 0.12 -5.98
N PRO A 266 -3.95 -0.91 -6.48
CA PRO A 266 -5.37 -1.10 -6.20
C PRO A 266 -5.61 -1.43 -4.73
N TYR A 267 -6.64 -0.83 -4.13
CA TYR A 267 -7.01 -1.08 -2.74
C TYR A 267 -7.80 -2.38 -2.61
N ASP A 268 -7.14 -3.46 -2.21
CA ASP A 268 -7.79 -4.74 -1.92
C ASP A 268 -7.12 -5.44 -0.72
N PRO A 269 -7.63 -5.20 0.51
CA PRO A 269 -7.05 -5.74 1.73
C PRO A 269 -7.24 -7.25 1.83
N LEU A 270 -6.16 -7.96 2.15
CA LEU A 270 -6.24 -9.40 2.44
C LEU A 270 -6.85 -9.66 3.82
N TRP A 271 -6.44 -8.89 4.82
CA TRP A 271 -6.83 -9.04 6.22
C TRP A 271 -8.08 -8.26 6.55
N PHE A 272 -9.01 -8.91 7.26
CA PHE A 272 -10.09 -8.21 7.95
C PHE A 272 -9.80 -8.06 9.44
N HIS A 273 -9.85 -6.82 9.94
CA HIS A 273 -9.63 -6.52 11.35
C HIS A 273 -10.99 -6.24 12.00
N GLN A 274 -11.48 -7.19 12.79
CA GLN A 274 -12.69 -7.00 13.57
C GLN A 274 -12.41 -6.13 14.81
N ARG A 275 -13.23 -5.09 15.02
CA ARG A 275 -13.12 -4.20 16.19
C ARG A 275 -13.53 -4.90 17.50
N GLU A 276 -14.50 -5.80 17.45
CA GLU A 276 -15.08 -6.45 18.64
C GLU A 276 -14.28 -7.70 19.09
N TYR A 277 -13.50 -8.33 18.20
CA TYR A 277 -12.80 -9.58 18.49
C TYR A 277 -11.35 -9.58 18.01
N ARG A 278 -10.41 -9.61 18.97
CA ARG A 278 -8.97 -9.71 18.66
C ARG A 278 -8.59 -11.17 18.45
N THR A 279 -8.07 -11.48 17.27
CA THR A 279 -7.73 -12.86 16.95
C THR A 279 -6.38 -13.27 17.53
N LYS A 280 -6.15 -14.59 17.62
CA LYS A 280 -4.85 -15.13 18.02
C LYS A 280 -3.72 -14.71 17.06
N ALA A 281 -4.05 -14.49 15.79
CA ALA A 281 -3.09 -14.06 14.78
C ALA A 281 -2.61 -12.63 15.07
N ASP A 282 -3.54 -11.71 15.32
CA ASP A 282 -3.22 -10.31 15.67
C ASP A 282 -2.34 -10.23 16.91
N ARG A 283 -2.69 -10.98 17.96
CA ARG A 283 -1.91 -11.01 19.21
C ARG A 283 -0.50 -11.57 18.99
N GLN A 284 -0.33 -12.59 18.16
CA GLN A 284 0.99 -13.16 17.86
C GLN A 284 1.86 -12.17 17.08
N ILE A 285 1.29 -11.46 16.11
CA ILE A 285 2.01 -10.43 15.34
C ILE A 285 2.43 -9.28 16.27
N ASP A 286 1.55 -8.80 17.14
CA ASP A 286 1.87 -7.73 18.09
C ASP A 286 2.99 -8.12 19.06
N ILE A 287 2.88 -9.29 19.70
CA ILE A 287 3.91 -9.76 20.66
C ILE A 287 5.26 -9.91 19.97
N THR A 288 5.28 -10.46 18.75
CA THR A 288 6.53 -10.63 18.00
C THR A 288 7.08 -9.30 17.50
N LEU A 289 6.22 -8.32 17.18
CA LEU A 289 6.65 -6.99 16.80
C LEU A 289 7.29 -6.24 17.97
N TYR A 290 6.61 -6.15 19.12
CA TYR A 290 7.16 -5.50 20.30
C TYR A 290 8.42 -6.18 20.82
N GLY A 291 8.44 -7.53 20.81
CA GLY A 291 9.63 -8.31 21.16
C GLY A 291 10.80 -8.06 20.22
N ALA A 292 10.56 -8.04 18.90
CA ALA A 292 11.59 -7.78 17.90
C ALA A 292 12.14 -6.35 17.95
N VAL A 293 11.26 -5.35 18.10
CA VAL A 293 11.67 -3.94 18.24
C VAL A 293 12.47 -3.75 19.52
N GLY A 294 12.01 -4.31 20.65
CA GLY A 294 12.74 -4.30 21.90
C GLY A 294 14.14 -4.91 21.76
N LEU A 295 14.24 -6.10 21.15
CA LEU A 295 15.52 -6.77 20.95
C LEU A 295 16.45 -6.00 20.00
N SER A 296 15.91 -5.43 18.92
CA SER A 296 16.67 -4.60 17.98
C SER A 296 17.24 -3.35 18.67
N ILE A 297 16.42 -2.64 19.45
CA ILE A 297 16.87 -1.47 20.22
C ILE A 297 17.94 -1.87 21.24
N THR A 298 17.79 -3.01 21.93
CA THR A 298 18.83 -3.48 22.86
C THR A 298 20.13 -3.80 22.14
N MET A 299 20.09 -4.41 20.95
CA MET A 299 21.29 -4.65 20.15
C MET A 299 21.95 -3.34 19.72
N VAL A 300 21.19 -2.37 19.22
CA VAL A 300 21.73 -1.04 18.85
C VAL A 300 22.36 -0.35 20.06
N LEU A 301 21.71 -0.42 21.22
CA LEU A 301 22.21 0.19 22.45
C LEU A 301 23.47 -0.50 22.97
N VAL A 302 23.57 -1.84 22.86
CA VAL A 302 24.80 -2.59 23.16
C VAL A 302 25.93 -2.20 22.20
N LEU A 303 25.63 -2.07 20.90
CA LEU A 303 26.61 -1.63 19.92
C LEU A 303 27.10 -0.20 20.22
N ALA A 304 26.18 0.73 20.48
CA ALA A 304 26.51 2.12 20.78
C ALA A 304 27.27 2.27 22.11
N LEU A 305 26.88 1.56 23.18
CA LEU A 305 27.60 1.63 24.46
C LEU A 305 28.96 0.93 24.43
N GLY A 306 29.14 -0.04 23.53
CA GLY A 306 30.42 -0.68 23.25
C GLY A 306 31.42 0.23 22.55
N THR A 307 30.98 1.15 21.69
CA THR A 307 31.88 2.13 21.06
C THR A 307 32.36 3.20 22.05
N PHE A 308 31.55 3.55 23.06
CA PHE A 308 31.88 4.56 24.08
C PHE A 308 32.55 4.01 25.36
N ASN A 309 32.86 2.71 25.44
CA ASN A 309 33.49 2.05 26.61
C ASN A 309 32.74 2.26 27.95
N LEU A 310 31.41 2.38 27.93
CA LEU A 310 30.62 2.68 29.14
C LEU A 310 30.11 1.44 29.88
N THR A 311 30.20 0.25 29.27
CA THR A 311 29.62 -0.99 29.84
C THR A 311 30.55 -2.19 29.71
N VAL A 312 30.56 -3.05 30.73
CA VAL A 312 31.34 -4.31 30.79
C VAL A 312 30.97 -5.29 29.64
N VAL A 313 29.71 -5.23 29.19
CA VAL A 313 29.23 -6.00 28.03
C VAL A 313 29.74 -5.41 26.71
N GLY A 314 29.90 -4.08 26.64
CA GLY A 314 30.49 -3.41 25.49
C GLY A 314 31.96 -3.77 25.27
N GLU A 315 32.75 -3.88 26.34
CA GLU A 315 34.18 -4.24 26.27
C GLU A 315 34.42 -5.67 25.76
N THR A 316 33.52 -6.61 26.09
CA THR A 316 33.61 -8.00 25.62
C THR A 316 33.17 -8.18 24.16
N VAL A 317 32.27 -7.32 23.67
CA VAL A 317 31.78 -7.35 22.28
C VAL A 317 32.66 -6.51 21.33
N ARG A 318 33.39 -5.52 21.85
CA ARG A 318 34.30 -4.64 21.10
C ARG A 318 35.30 -5.35 20.17
N PRO A 319 36.03 -6.41 20.58
CA PRO A 319 36.97 -7.08 19.66
C PRO A 319 36.25 -7.73 18.47
N ILE A 320 35.08 -8.34 18.70
CA ILE A 320 34.23 -8.90 17.63
C ILE A 320 33.69 -7.78 16.73
N MET A 321 33.40 -6.61 17.31
CA MET A 321 32.86 -5.44 16.62
C MET A 321 33.88 -4.75 15.71
N MET A 322 35.15 -4.68 16.13
CA MET A 322 36.22 -4.05 15.35
C MET A 322 36.67 -4.88 14.15
N GLU A 323 36.41 -6.18 14.14
CA GLU A 323 36.70 -7.08 13.03
C GLU A 323 35.57 -7.13 11.98
N LEU A 324 34.38 -6.60 12.30
CA LEU A 324 33.22 -6.62 11.40
C LEU A 324 33.20 -5.40 10.46
N PRO A 325 33.08 -5.61 9.13
CA PRO A 325 32.83 -4.52 8.18
C PRO A 325 31.61 -3.66 8.55
N ILE A 326 31.68 -2.35 8.25
CA ILE A 326 30.62 -1.38 8.57
C ILE A 326 29.22 -1.83 8.08
N PRO A 327 29.05 -2.43 6.89
CA PRO A 327 27.75 -2.94 6.44
C PRO A 327 27.15 -4.04 7.33
N LEU A 328 28.00 -4.92 7.89
CA LEU A 328 27.53 -5.99 8.78
C LEU A 328 27.18 -5.45 10.17
N LEU A 329 27.90 -4.44 10.65
CA LEU A 329 27.59 -3.76 11.90
C LEU A 329 26.17 -3.20 11.91
N ILE A 330 25.72 -2.60 10.80
CA ILE A 330 24.39 -1.98 10.70
C ILE A 330 23.28 -3.01 10.46
N SER A 331 23.56 -4.12 9.78
CA SER A 331 22.55 -5.14 9.45
C SER A 331 22.23 -6.10 10.60
N THR A 332 23.17 -6.36 11.50
CA THR A 332 22.99 -7.31 12.60
C THR A 332 21.87 -6.95 13.59
N PRO A 333 21.72 -5.69 14.07
CA PRO A 333 20.65 -5.32 15.01
C PRO A 333 19.28 -5.32 14.35
N LEU A 334 19.21 -5.31 13.02
CA LEU A 334 17.97 -5.31 12.27
C LEU A 334 17.41 -6.72 12.09
N THR A 335 18.23 -7.77 12.21
CA THR A 335 17.80 -9.18 12.08
C THR A 335 16.54 -9.57 12.87
N PRO A 336 16.31 -9.12 14.12
CA PRO A 336 15.15 -9.53 14.90
C PRO A 336 13.83 -9.05 14.27
N LEU A 337 13.86 -7.94 13.51
CA LEU A 337 12.69 -7.39 12.83
C LEU A 337 12.16 -8.32 11.72
N ALA A 338 12.94 -9.31 11.27
CA ALA A 338 12.44 -10.31 10.32
C ALA A 338 11.38 -11.23 10.95
N VAL A 339 11.44 -11.48 12.27
CA VAL A 339 10.54 -12.39 12.99
C VAL A 339 9.06 -12.03 12.84
N PRO A 340 8.59 -10.80 13.14
CA PRO A 340 7.20 -10.42 12.97
C PRO A 340 6.74 -10.53 11.51
N GLY A 341 7.62 -10.24 10.55
CA GLY A 341 7.31 -10.41 9.13
C GLY A 341 7.14 -11.88 8.72
N ILE A 342 7.97 -12.80 9.22
CA ILE A 342 7.81 -14.25 8.98
C ILE A 342 6.48 -14.75 9.55
N VAL A 343 6.11 -14.31 10.75
CA VAL A 343 4.86 -14.71 11.41
C VAL A 343 3.65 -14.17 10.64
N ALA A 344 3.68 -12.89 10.23
CA ALA A 344 2.64 -12.28 9.41
C ALA A 344 2.47 -13.04 8.08
N ARG A 345 3.58 -13.31 7.36
CA ARG A 345 3.56 -14.02 6.07
C ARG A 345 2.99 -15.45 6.17
N ARG A 346 3.23 -16.14 7.29
CA ARG A 346 2.64 -17.47 7.54
C ARG A 346 1.12 -17.39 7.72
N HIS A 347 0.62 -16.39 8.43
CA HIS A 347 -0.82 -16.19 8.60
C HIS A 347 -1.46 -15.73 7.28
N GLU A 348 -0.83 -14.84 6.53
CA GLU A 348 -1.28 -14.42 5.19
C GLU A 348 -1.43 -15.58 4.23
N LYS A 349 -0.45 -16.51 4.21
CA LYS A 349 -0.54 -17.70 3.36
C LYS A 349 -1.79 -18.53 3.68
N ARG A 350 -2.09 -18.73 4.97
CA ARG A 350 -3.29 -19.47 5.40
C ARG A 350 -4.59 -18.72 5.08
N ILE A 351 -4.59 -17.38 5.16
CA ILE A 351 -5.73 -16.57 4.75
C ILE A 351 -5.99 -16.74 3.25
N GLY A 352 -4.94 -16.68 2.43
CA GLY A 352 -5.04 -16.95 0.99
C GLY A 352 -5.54 -18.36 0.68
N GLU A 353 -5.03 -19.39 1.38
CA GLU A 353 -5.52 -20.77 1.23
C GLU A 353 -7.01 -20.90 1.62
N ARG A 354 -7.47 -20.19 2.65
CA ARG A 354 -8.91 -20.15 3.03
C ARG A 354 -9.77 -19.45 1.98
N ASP A 355 -9.26 -18.37 1.36
CA ASP A 355 -9.94 -17.68 0.26
C ASP A 355 -10.16 -18.61 -0.92
N GLU A 356 -9.17 -19.41 -1.29
CA GLU A 356 -9.27 -20.34 -2.42
C GLU A 356 -10.28 -21.47 -2.19
N GLU A 357 -10.44 -21.94 -0.95
CA GLU A 357 -11.36 -23.03 -0.59
C GLU A 357 -12.81 -22.57 -0.37
N TYR A 358 -13.01 -21.31 0.05
CA TYR A 358 -14.34 -20.80 0.42
C TYR A 358 -15.40 -20.84 -0.69
N PRO A 359 -15.12 -20.49 -1.96
CA PRO A 359 -16.09 -20.60 -3.06
C PRO A 359 -16.64 -22.02 -3.23
N GLY A 360 -15.77 -23.03 -3.04
CA GLY A 360 -16.18 -24.43 -3.05
C GLY A 360 -17.16 -24.76 -1.92
N PHE A 361 -16.85 -24.29 -0.70
CA PHE A 361 -17.70 -24.45 0.47
C PHE A 361 -19.08 -23.80 0.30
N ILE A 362 -19.14 -22.52 -0.07
CA ILE A 362 -20.39 -21.76 -0.09
C ILE A 362 -21.35 -22.26 -1.19
N ARG A 363 -20.80 -22.65 -2.34
CA ARG A 363 -21.55 -23.29 -3.43
C ARG A 363 -22.10 -24.65 -3.01
N ALA A 364 -21.28 -25.46 -2.32
CA ALA A 364 -21.71 -26.76 -1.81
C ALA A 364 -22.79 -26.62 -0.71
N LEU A 365 -22.69 -25.60 0.14
CA LEU A 365 -23.69 -25.25 1.14
C LEU A 365 -25.02 -24.89 0.48
N GLY A 366 -25.03 -23.91 -0.43
CA GLY A 366 -26.23 -23.49 -1.15
C GLY A 366 -26.91 -24.61 -1.95
N ALA A 367 -26.12 -25.42 -2.66
CA ALA A 367 -26.64 -26.55 -3.42
C ALA A 367 -27.25 -27.63 -2.51
N SER A 368 -26.58 -27.95 -1.39
CA SER A 368 -27.04 -28.98 -0.46
C SER A 368 -28.25 -28.53 0.37
N GLU A 369 -28.33 -27.26 0.76
CA GLU A 369 -29.50 -26.69 1.43
C GLU A 369 -30.75 -26.78 0.55
N THR A 370 -30.59 -26.45 -0.72
CA THR A 370 -31.69 -26.50 -1.70
C THR A 370 -32.11 -27.95 -1.97
N ALA A 371 -31.14 -28.86 -2.16
CA ALA A 371 -31.43 -30.26 -2.48
C ALA A 371 -32.07 -31.03 -1.32
N LYS A 372 -31.62 -30.78 -0.08
CA LYS A 372 -32.14 -31.46 1.12
C LYS A 372 -33.35 -30.76 1.75
N GLN A 373 -33.70 -29.56 1.29
CA GLN A 373 -34.72 -28.70 1.89
C GLN A 373 -34.57 -28.61 3.42
N SER A 374 -33.32 -28.51 3.89
CA SER A 374 -32.97 -28.64 5.31
C SER A 374 -32.26 -27.39 5.81
N THR A 375 -32.21 -27.22 7.13
CA THR A 375 -31.50 -26.09 7.76
C THR A 375 -29.99 -26.16 7.50
N THR A 376 -29.33 -25.00 7.55
CA THR A 376 -27.87 -24.86 7.45
C THR A 376 -27.14 -25.84 8.36
N THR A 377 -27.61 -26.00 9.60
CA THR A 377 -27.03 -26.95 10.58
C THR A 377 -27.09 -28.41 10.10
N ALA A 378 -28.19 -28.84 9.49
CA ALA A 378 -28.35 -30.21 8.99
C ALA A 378 -27.40 -30.48 7.80
N VAL A 379 -27.25 -29.50 6.91
CA VAL A 379 -26.32 -29.58 5.77
C VAL A 379 -24.87 -29.59 6.24
N LEU A 380 -24.53 -28.70 7.18
CA LEU A 380 -23.19 -28.62 7.75
C LEU A 380 -22.75 -29.92 8.44
N LYS A 381 -23.68 -30.72 8.99
CA LYS A 381 -23.39 -32.07 9.51
C LYS A 381 -22.74 -32.97 8.46
N THR A 382 -23.14 -32.83 7.20
CA THR A 382 -22.60 -33.59 6.06
C THR A 382 -21.46 -32.89 5.34
N LEU A 383 -21.40 -31.56 5.36
CA LEU A 383 -20.28 -30.84 4.75
C LEU A 383 -19.02 -30.90 5.59
N LYS A 384 -19.12 -30.91 6.93
CA LYS A 384 -17.94 -31.01 7.80
C LYS A 384 -17.13 -32.31 7.62
N THR A 385 -17.72 -33.35 7.01
CA THR A 385 -17.03 -34.63 6.72
C THR A 385 -16.31 -34.60 5.38
N LYS A 386 -16.56 -33.57 4.55
CA LYS A 386 -15.78 -33.30 3.35
C LYS A 386 -14.55 -32.48 3.70
N ASP A 387 -13.51 -32.62 2.89
CA ASP A 387 -12.29 -31.84 3.04
C ASP A 387 -12.42 -30.51 2.27
N PHE A 388 -12.27 -29.41 2.99
CA PHE A 388 -12.14 -28.03 2.50
C PHE A 388 -10.78 -27.43 2.92
N GLY A 389 -9.76 -28.28 3.05
CA GLY A 389 -8.40 -27.89 3.40
C GLY A 389 -8.32 -27.14 4.72
N VAL A 390 -7.70 -25.96 4.69
CA VAL A 390 -7.47 -25.11 5.88
C VAL A 390 -8.78 -24.57 6.46
N LEU A 391 -9.88 -24.59 5.72
CA LEU A 391 -11.20 -24.11 6.15
C LEU A 391 -12.01 -25.16 6.92
N SER A 392 -11.64 -26.44 6.82
CA SER A 392 -12.35 -27.58 7.43
C SER A 392 -12.56 -27.42 8.95
N ARG A 393 -11.55 -26.87 9.66
CA ARG A 393 -11.61 -26.67 11.11
C ARG A 393 -12.65 -25.61 11.49
N GLU A 394 -12.73 -24.53 10.75
CA GLU A 394 -13.59 -23.37 10.96
C GLU A 394 -15.04 -23.74 10.62
N ILE A 395 -15.26 -24.53 9.55
CA ILE A 395 -16.57 -25.12 9.21
C ILE A 395 -17.07 -26.04 10.34
N SER A 396 -16.19 -26.88 10.89
CA SER A 396 -16.54 -27.78 12.00
C SER A 396 -16.92 -27.01 13.27
N ARG A 397 -16.24 -25.88 13.55
CA ARG A 397 -16.61 -24.98 14.65
C ARG A 397 -17.94 -24.28 14.42
N LEU A 398 -18.19 -23.77 13.22
CA LEU A 398 -19.47 -23.18 12.83
C LEU A 398 -20.61 -24.20 13.04
N TYR A 399 -20.45 -25.43 12.54
CA TYR A 399 -21.41 -26.51 12.79
C TYR A 399 -21.62 -26.77 14.29
N THR A 400 -20.55 -26.80 15.08
CA THR A 400 -20.62 -27.07 16.52
C THR A 400 -21.42 -25.98 17.24
N ARG A 401 -21.19 -24.71 16.91
CA ARG A 401 -21.92 -23.56 17.47
C ARG A 401 -23.41 -23.61 17.14
N LEU A 402 -23.73 -23.82 15.87
CA LEU A 402 -25.12 -23.92 15.41
C LEU A 402 -25.85 -25.14 15.99
N ARG A 403 -25.14 -26.27 16.18
CA ARG A 403 -25.69 -27.46 16.85
C ARG A 403 -25.98 -27.22 18.33
N MET A 404 -25.15 -26.41 19.00
CA MET A 404 -25.37 -25.99 20.39
C MET A 404 -26.50 -24.96 20.53
N ARG A 405 -27.21 -24.62 19.44
CA ARG A 405 -28.29 -23.60 19.41
C ARG A 405 -27.81 -22.22 19.87
N LEU A 406 -26.53 -21.91 19.63
CA LEU A 406 -26.07 -20.54 19.71
C LEU A 406 -26.71 -19.70 18.61
N ASP A 407 -26.81 -18.39 18.85
CA ASP A 407 -27.35 -17.43 17.90
C ASP A 407 -26.66 -17.57 16.52
N PRO A 408 -27.42 -17.72 15.41
CA PRO A 408 -26.86 -17.93 14.08
C PRO A 408 -25.97 -16.78 13.61
N ASP A 409 -26.39 -15.52 13.84
CA ASP A 409 -25.67 -14.34 13.39
C ASP A 409 -24.33 -14.22 14.12
N ARG A 410 -24.33 -14.40 15.44
CA ARG A 410 -23.09 -14.49 16.22
C ARG A 410 -22.23 -15.70 15.83
N SER A 411 -22.83 -16.83 15.47
CA SER A 411 -22.07 -18.02 15.04
C SER A 411 -21.33 -17.79 13.72
N TRP A 412 -21.98 -17.13 12.76
CA TRP A 412 -21.37 -16.70 11.50
C TRP A 412 -20.34 -15.59 11.73
N PHE A 413 -20.61 -14.63 12.61
CA PHE A 413 -19.64 -13.61 13.02
C PHE A 413 -18.33 -14.24 13.54
N PHE A 414 -18.39 -15.23 14.44
CA PHE A 414 -17.19 -15.91 14.91
C PHE A 414 -16.51 -16.77 13.84
N PHE A 415 -17.27 -17.29 12.87
CA PHE A 415 -16.69 -17.99 11.72
C PHE A 415 -15.86 -17.03 10.85
N THR A 416 -16.41 -15.89 10.48
CA THR A 416 -15.70 -14.87 9.69
C THR A 416 -14.54 -14.24 10.46
N ALA A 417 -14.69 -14.09 11.78
CA ALA A 417 -13.61 -13.64 12.66
C ALA A 417 -12.41 -14.59 12.63
N GLU A 418 -12.65 -15.90 12.69
CA GLU A 418 -11.59 -16.90 12.78
C GLU A 418 -10.85 -17.13 11.45
N THR A 419 -11.51 -16.82 10.32
CA THR A 419 -10.90 -16.94 9.00
C THR A 419 -9.94 -15.80 8.70
N ASN A 420 -10.09 -14.63 9.35
CA ASN A 420 -9.28 -13.40 9.17
C ASN A 420 -9.24 -12.86 7.72
N SER A 421 -10.12 -13.37 6.85
CA SER A 421 -10.19 -12.98 5.46
C SER A 421 -11.26 -11.93 5.24
N TYR A 422 -10.88 -10.87 4.52
CA TYR A 422 -11.83 -9.86 4.03
C TYR A 422 -12.89 -10.44 3.10
N LEU A 423 -12.51 -11.29 2.13
CA LEU A 423 -13.47 -11.84 1.18
C LEU A 423 -14.43 -12.82 1.85
N VAL A 424 -13.89 -13.75 2.65
CA VAL A 424 -14.72 -14.74 3.36
C VAL A 424 -15.73 -14.03 4.24
N GLN A 425 -15.33 -12.98 4.93
CA GLN A 425 -16.23 -12.21 5.78
C GLN A 425 -17.35 -11.55 4.98
N LYS A 426 -17.01 -10.73 3.97
CA LYS A 426 -18.01 -10.04 3.12
C LYS A 426 -18.99 -10.99 2.47
N PHE A 427 -18.50 -12.06 1.88
CA PHE A 427 -19.34 -13.02 1.17
C PHE A 427 -20.13 -13.94 2.12
N SER A 428 -19.64 -14.22 3.33
CA SER A 428 -20.42 -14.95 4.35
C SER A 428 -21.57 -14.10 4.87
N GLU A 429 -21.32 -12.82 5.10
CA GLU A 429 -22.36 -11.86 5.54
C GLU A 429 -23.44 -11.71 4.48
N MET A 430 -23.08 -11.47 3.21
CA MET A 430 -24.03 -11.46 2.09
C MET A 430 -24.86 -12.75 2.04
N TYR A 431 -24.22 -13.91 2.21
CA TYR A 431 -24.93 -15.19 2.22
C TYR A 431 -25.90 -15.30 3.40
N ASN A 432 -25.47 -14.97 4.62
CA ASN A 432 -26.29 -15.10 5.82
C ASN A 432 -27.49 -14.13 5.78
N VAL A 433 -27.25 -12.87 5.41
CA VAL A 433 -28.32 -11.86 5.26
C VAL A 433 -29.28 -12.27 4.16
N GLY A 434 -28.79 -12.61 2.96
CA GLY A 434 -29.63 -13.08 1.86
C GLY A 434 -30.43 -14.34 2.22
N ARG A 435 -29.86 -15.25 3.01
CA ARG A 435 -30.53 -16.45 3.49
C ARG A 435 -31.60 -16.15 4.54
N SER A 436 -31.33 -15.23 5.47
CA SER A 436 -32.27 -14.81 6.52
C SER A 436 -33.50 -14.12 5.93
N MET A 437 -33.33 -13.41 4.82
CA MET A 437 -34.38 -12.72 4.08
C MET A 437 -35.14 -13.62 3.10
N GLY A 438 -34.86 -14.92 3.08
CA GLY A 438 -35.59 -15.91 2.27
C GLY A 438 -35.07 -16.11 0.84
N GLY A 439 -33.86 -15.67 0.54
CA GLY A 439 -33.21 -15.93 -0.74
C GLY A 439 -32.97 -17.42 -1.02
N LYS A 440 -32.96 -17.78 -2.30
CA LYS A 440 -32.74 -19.17 -2.76
C LYS A 440 -31.28 -19.59 -2.51
N PRO A 441 -30.99 -20.57 -1.62
CA PRO A 441 -29.61 -20.86 -1.21
C PRO A 441 -28.67 -21.24 -2.35
N LYS A 442 -29.16 -21.99 -3.35
CA LYS A 442 -28.37 -22.38 -4.54
C LYS A 442 -27.94 -21.15 -5.36
N LEU A 443 -28.87 -20.23 -5.63
CA LEU A 443 -28.59 -19.02 -6.39
C LEU A 443 -27.57 -18.13 -5.65
N LEU A 444 -27.77 -17.94 -4.34
CA LEU A 444 -26.85 -17.19 -3.49
C LEU A 444 -25.43 -17.80 -3.53
N GLY A 445 -25.33 -19.11 -3.32
CA GLY A 445 -24.04 -19.81 -3.33
C GLY A 445 -23.33 -19.76 -4.68
N GLU A 446 -24.07 -19.87 -5.79
CA GLU A 446 -23.51 -19.80 -7.15
C GLU A 446 -23.02 -18.38 -7.50
N LEU A 447 -23.82 -17.36 -7.19
CA LEU A 447 -23.49 -15.95 -7.44
C LEU A 447 -22.27 -15.51 -6.62
N ILE A 448 -22.28 -15.80 -5.32
CA ILE A 448 -21.16 -15.48 -4.42
C ILE A 448 -19.89 -16.22 -4.85
N SER A 449 -19.99 -17.52 -5.14
CA SER A 449 -18.84 -18.32 -5.58
C SER A 449 -18.26 -17.81 -6.89
N ARG A 450 -19.10 -17.42 -7.86
CA ARG A 450 -18.65 -16.90 -9.16
C ARG A 450 -17.87 -15.60 -8.98
N ASN A 451 -18.43 -14.65 -8.25
CA ASN A 451 -17.81 -13.33 -8.07
C ASN A 451 -16.53 -13.42 -7.26
N MET A 452 -16.52 -14.23 -6.20
CA MET A 452 -15.34 -14.44 -5.39
C MET A 452 -14.22 -15.11 -6.20
N ASN A 453 -14.53 -16.05 -7.10
CA ASN A 453 -13.54 -16.66 -7.99
C ASN A 453 -12.87 -15.63 -8.93
N GLU A 454 -13.62 -14.67 -9.48
CA GLU A 454 -13.05 -13.60 -10.29
C GLU A 454 -12.10 -12.72 -9.46
N ILE A 455 -12.47 -12.37 -8.22
CA ILE A 455 -11.59 -11.60 -7.32
C ILE A 455 -10.33 -12.40 -6.95
N ILE A 456 -10.45 -13.70 -6.67
CA ILE A 456 -9.31 -14.58 -6.38
C ILE A 456 -8.36 -14.66 -7.57
N LYS A 457 -8.88 -14.71 -8.81
CA LYS A 457 -8.08 -14.69 -10.03
C LYS A 457 -7.26 -13.40 -10.14
N LEU A 458 -7.88 -12.24 -9.87
CA LEU A 458 -7.19 -10.94 -9.82
C LEU A 458 -6.13 -10.88 -8.71
N ARG A 459 -6.40 -11.46 -7.53
CA ARG A 459 -5.41 -11.58 -6.44
C ARG A 459 -4.22 -12.44 -6.82
N ARG A 460 -4.42 -13.53 -7.58
CA ARG A 460 -3.33 -14.37 -8.12
C ARG A 460 -2.46 -13.59 -9.11
N GLN A 461 -3.07 -12.84 -10.03
CA GLN A 461 -2.34 -11.96 -10.95
C GLN A 461 -1.54 -10.89 -10.19
N ARG A 462 -2.15 -10.21 -9.20
CA ARG A 462 -1.45 -9.23 -8.34
C ARG A 462 -0.27 -9.87 -7.63
N LYS A 463 -0.45 -11.06 -7.04
CA LYS A 463 0.62 -11.79 -6.34
C LYS A 463 1.77 -12.13 -7.30
N GLN A 464 1.48 -12.52 -8.53
CA GLN A 464 2.51 -12.78 -9.55
C GLN A 464 3.28 -11.50 -9.88
N SER A 465 2.59 -10.38 -10.15
CA SER A 465 3.23 -9.08 -10.39
C SER A 465 4.08 -8.62 -9.19
N THR A 466 3.58 -8.83 -7.97
CA THR A 466 4.28 -8.54 -6.71
C THR A 466 5.57 -9.36 -6.58
N VAL A 467 5.54 -10.66 -6.88
CA VAL A 467 6.73 -11.52 -6.85
C VAL A 467 7.79 -11.06 -7.86
N THR A 468 7.37 -10.67 -9.07
CA THR A 468 8.28 -10.09 -10.07
C THR A 468 8.89 -8.78 -9.57
N LEU A 469 8.09 -7.88 -8.98
CA LEU A 469 8.58 -6.64 -8.37
C LEU A 469 9.57 -6.90 -7.24
N ILE A 470 9.27 -7.86 -6.34
CA ILE A 470 10.19 -8.28 -5.27
C ILE A 470 11.53 -8.74 -5.88
N GLY A 471 11.50 -9.59 -6.91
CA GLY A 471 12.70 -10.05 -7.59
C GLY A 471 13.54 -8.89 -8.14
N VAL A 472 12.89 -7.92 -8.80
CA VAL A 472 13.54 -6.72 -9.33
C VAL A 472 14.17 -5.87 -8.23
N LEU A 473 13.43 -5.59 -7.14
CA LEU A 473 13.94 -4.77 -6.04
C LEU A 473 15.13 -5.39 -5.32
N TYR A 474 15.11 -6.73 -5.14
CA TYR A 474 16.22 -7.46 -4.56
C TYR A 474 17.44 -7.46 -5.49
N GLY A 475 17.23 -7.71 -6.79
CA GLY A 475 18.30 -7.69 -7.79
C GLY A 475 18.95 -6.32 -7.93
N ILE A 476 18.15 -5.25 -7.96
CA ILE A 476 18.63 -3.86 -7.99
C ILE A 476 19.42 -3.53 -6.73
N THR A 477 18.93 -3.93 -5.56
CA THR A 477 19.64 -3.66 -4.30
C THR A 477 21.00 -4.35 -4.29
N ALA A 478 21.08 -5.59 -4.77
CA ALA A 478 22.34 -6.30 -4.92
C ALA A 478 23.29 -5.62 -5.92
N SER A 479 22.81 -5.28 -7.13
CA SER A 479 23.64 -4.67 -8.18
C SER A 479 24.08 -3.25 -7.85
N ALA A 480 23.20 -2.45 -7.23
CA ALA A 480 23.53 -1.10 -6.77
C ALA A 480 24.57 -1.15 -5.66
N SER A 481 24.40 -2.04 -4.67
CA SER A 481 25.40 -2.21 -3.59
C SER A 481 26.75 -2.65 -4.14
N PHE A 482 26.76 -3.61 -5.07
CA PHE A 482 27.98 -4.03 -5.77
C PHE A 482 28.67 -2.85 -6.48
N ALA A 483 27.90 -2.07 -7.25
CA ALA A 483 28.41 -0.93 -7.99
C ALA A 483 28.96 0.19 -7.08
N PHE A 484 28.28 0.50 -5.98
CA PHE A 484 28.72 1.52 -5.01
C PHE A 484 30.08 1.15 -4.41
N PHE A 485 30.22 -0.09 -3.96
CA PHE A 485 31.44 -0.54 -3.31
C PHE A 485 32.57 -0.74 -4.31
N ILE A 486 32.31 -1.17 -5.55
CA ILE A 486 33.34 -1.16 -6.61
C ILE A 486 33.87 0.24 -6.83
N GLY A 487 33.00 1.25 -6.89
CA GLY A 487 33.43 2.64 -7.05
C GLY A 487 34.39 3.07 -5.93
N LEU A 488 34.08 2.71 -4.68
CA LEU A 488 34.92 3.02 -3.53
C LEU A 488 36.27 2.29 -3.60
N GLU A 489 36.26 1.00 -3.91
CA GLU A 489 37.48 0.18 -4.01
C GLU A 489 38.40 0.66 -5.14
N VAL A 490 37.85 1.09 -6.29
CA VAL A 490 38.65 1.69 -7.37
C VAL A 490 39.35 2.96 -6.90
N VAL A 491 38.66 3.81 -6.13
CA VAL A 491 39.25 5.02 -5.55
C VAL A 491 40.35 4.66 -4.56
N GLU A 492 40.14 3.67 -3.71
CA GLU A 492 41.12 3.20 -2.73
C GLU A 492 42.39 2.67 -3.41
N ILE A 493 42.24 1.89 -4.49
CA ILE A 493 43.34 1.41 -5.33
C ILE A 493 44.11 2.58 -5.95
N LEU A 494 43.41 3.56 -6.53
CA LEU A 494 44.07 4.73 -7.13
C LEU A 494 44.81 5.57 -6.09
N ALA A 495 44.23 5.74 -4.90
CA ALA A 495 44.86 6.43 -3.78
C ALA A 495 46.10 5.68 -3.28
N SER A 496 46.03 4.35 -3.13
CA SER A 496 47.17 3.54 -2.70
C SER A 496 48.32 3.58 -3.71
N PHE A 497 48.03 3.45 -5.02
CA PHE A 497 49.05 3.56 -6.06
C PHE A 497 49.71 4.95 -6.08
N SER A 498 48.94 6.01 -5.90
CA SER A 498 49.47 7.39 -5.84
C SER A 498 50.46 7.56 -4.69
N THR A 499 50.13 7.04 -3.51
CA THR A 499 51.02 7.09 -2.33
C THR A 499 52.28 6.24 -2.51
N GLN A 500 52.15 5.02 -3.06
CA GLN A 500 53.29 4.12 -3.29
C GLN A 500 54.29 4.66 -4.32
N MET A 501 53.81 5.29 -5.39
CA MET A 501 54.66 5.86 -6.43
C MET A 501 55.21 7.26 -6.09
N ASN A 502 54.89 7.80 -4.90
CA ASN A 502 55.30 9.13 -4.44
C ASN A 502 55.05 10.21 -5.51
N LEU A 503 53.92 10.12 -6.22
CA LEU A 503 53.57 11.03 -7.32
C LEU A 503 53.44 12.49 -6.85
N ASP A 504 53.14 12.69 -5.57
CA ASP A 504 53.11 14.01 -4.92
C ASP A 504 54.46 14.73 -4.97
N SER A 505 55.58 14.00 -5.06
CA SER A 505 56.94 14.57 -5.14
C SER A 505 57.36 14.99 -6.55
N LEU A 506 56.70 14.50 -7.61
CA LEU A 506 57.18 14.63 -8.99
C LEU A 506 56.68 15.88 -9.73
N GLN A 507 55.94 16.81 -9.10
CA GLN A 507 55.45 18.09 -9.67
C GLN A 507 54.79 18.01 -11.08
N PHE A 508 54.47 16.82 -11.58
CA PHE A 508 53.48 16.65 -12.63
C PHE A 508 52.14 17.06 -12.02
N GLY A 509 51.57 18.15 -12.51
CA GLY A 509 50.37 18.78 -11.96
C GLY A 509 49.38 17.74 -11.44
N THR A 510 49.06 17.84 -10.15
CA THR A 510 48.29 16.90 -9.32
C THR A 510 47.13 16.25 -10.07
N LEU A 511 47.39 15.09 -10.68
CA LEU A 511 46.43 14.32 -11.48
C LEU A 511 45.49 13.48 -10.58
N ILE A 512 45.86 13.24 -9.33
CA ILE A 512 45.11 12.43 -8.35
C ILE A 512 45.08 13.17 -7.01
N TYR A 513 43.87 13.47 -6.51
CA TYR A 513 43.64 14.18 -5.25
C TYR A 513 43.20 13.20 -4.15
N ALA A 514 44.13 12.35 -3.69
CA ALA A 514 43.84 11.32 -2.69
C ALA A 514 43.47 11.88 -1.30
N GLY A 515 43.97 13.07 -0.94
CA GLY A 515 43.72 13.71 0.37
C GLY A 515 42.30 14.25 0.59
N VAL A 516 41.43 14.13 -0.41
CA VAL A 516 40.03 14.63 -0.35
C VAL A 516 39.05 13.54 0.10
N TYR A 517 39.53 12.30 0.29
CA TYR A 517 38.70 11.15 0.66
C TYR A 517 38.91 10.74 2.12
N ASP A 518 37.80 10.69 2.85
CA ASP A 518 37.68 9.95 4.11
C ASP A 518 36.96 8.62 3.80
N VAL A 519 37.74 7.57 3.55
CA VAL A 519 37.23 6.26 3.11
C VAL A 519 36.23 5.67 4.12
N PRO A 520 36.52 5.61 5.44
CA PRO A 520 35.53 5.17 6.44
C PRO A 520 34.24 5.98 6.42
N PHE A 521 34.32 7.31 6.25
CA PHE A 521 33.12 8.15 6.20
C PHE A 521 32.29 7.88 4.94
N ILE A 522 32.93 7.71 3.79
CA ILE A 522 32.24 7.39 2.53
C ILE A 522 31.62 5.99 2.59
N GLU A 523 32.32 4.99 3.12
CA GLU A 523 31.78 3.65 3.35
C GLU A 523 30.51 3.69 4.21
N TYR A 524 30.52 4.50 5.27
CA TYR A 524 29.34 4.75 6.10
C TYR A 524 28.20 5.40 5.30
N MET A 525 28.49 6.41 4.48
CA MET A 525 27.49 7.05 3.61
C MET A 525 26.88 6.06 2.60
N LEU A 526 27.69 5.23 1.95
CA LEU A 526 27.21 4.22 0.99
C LEU A 526 26.35 3.15 1.68
N THR A 527 26.73 2.75 2.90
CA THR A 527 25.92 1.84 3.72
C THR A 527 24.58 2.47 4.11
N LEU A 528 24.56 3.77 4.39
CA LEU A 528 23.33 4.52 4.66
C LEU A 528 22.40 4.55 3.43
N ILE A 529 22.94 4.64 2.21
CA ILE A 529 22.14 4.52 0.98
C ILE A 529 21.46 3.15 0.91
N ILE A 530 22.20 2.08 1.20
CA ILE A 530 21.65 0.71 1.18
C ILE A 530 20.48 0.61 2.17
N LEU A 531 20.62 1.21 3.36
CA LEU A 531 19.56 1.24 4.37
C LEU A 531 18.31 1.99 3.88
N PHE A 532 18.47 3.19 3.32
CA PHE A 532 17.35 3.96 2.77
C PHE A 532 16.68 3.26 1.59
N ASN A 533 17.49 2.70 0.68
CA ASN A 533 17.00 1.91 -0.44
C ASN A 533 16.19 0.70 0.03
N ALA A 534 16.70 -0.06 1.01
CA ALA A 534 16.01 -1.21 1.59
C ALA A 534 14.69 -0.80 2.27
N LEU A 535 14.68 0.34 2.98
CA LEU A 535 13.48 0.87 3.63
C LEU A 535 12.41 1.24 2.60
N LEU A 536 12.75 2.05 1.61
CA LEU A 536 11.81 2.53 0.60
C LEU A 536 11.32 1.37 -0.30
N SER A 537 12.23 0.50 -0.72
CA SER A 537 11.89 -0.71 -1.49
C SER A 537 10.97 -1.64 -0.71
N SER A 538 11.20 -1.84 0.59
CA SER A 538 10.30 -2.64 1.45
C SER A 538 8.90 -2.02 1.55
N LEU A 539 8.81 -0.71 1.71
CA LEU A 539 7.53 -0.01 1.75
C LEU A 539 6.79 -0.08 0.40
N MET A 540 7.51 -0.04 -0.72
CA MET A 540 6.95 -0.26 -2.05
C MET A 540 6.38 -1.67 -2.20
N ILE A 541 7.10 -2.71 -1.77
CA ILE A 541 6.62 -4.11 -1.81
C ILE A 541 5.31 -4.24 -1.04
N ARG A 542 5.27 -3.71 0.18
CA ARG A 542 4.06 -3.76 1.03
C ARG A 542 2.87 -3.10 0.35
N MET A 543 3.10 -1.97 -0.33
CA MET A 543 2.02 -1.24 -0.98
C MET A 543 1.36 -2.08 -2.09
N VAL A 544 2.15 -2.83 -2.85
CA VAL A 544 1.66 -3.66 -3.96
C VAL A 544 1.05 -4.99 -3.50
N ASP A 545 1.61 -5.60 -2.44
CA ASP A 545 1.15 -6.90 -1.93
C ASP A 545 -0.27 -6.83 -1.32
N GLY A 546 -0.60 -5.73 -0.63
CA GLY A 546 -1.89 -5.54 0.05
C GLY A 546 -2.06 -6.39 1.33
N GLY A 547 -0.97 -6.97 1.81
CA GLY A 547 -0.87 -7.73 3.05
C GLY A 547 -0.76 -6.87 4.32
N HIS A 548 -0.52 -7.53 5.45
CA HIS A 548 -0.33 -6.91 6.75
C HIS A 548 0.96 -6.08 6.80
N LYS A 549 0.92 -4.98 7.57
CA LYS A 549 2.03 -4.01 7.61
C LYS A 549 3.35 -4.61 8.06
N ALA A 550 3.31 -5.63 8.92
CA ALA A 550 4.50 -6.29 9.45
C ALA A 550 5.30 -7.09 8.41
N ASN A 551 4.71 -7.49 7.27
CA ASN A 551 5.44 -8.19 6.21
C ASN A 551 6.57 -7.32 5.62
N ALA A 552 6.42 -5.98 5.66
CA ALA A 552 7.47 -5.03 5.27
C ALA A 552 8.78 -5.24 6.04
N TYR A 553 8.72 -5.58 7.34
CA TYR A 553 9.95 -5.76 8.12
C TYR A 553 10.81 -6.92 7.61
N LEU A 554 10.20 -8.01 7.13
CA LEU A 554 10.94 -9.11 6.52
C LEU A 554 11.68 -8.65 5.26
N HIS A 555 10.99 -7.94 4.36
CA HIS A 555 11.62 -7.43 3.15
C HIS A 555 12.71 -6.41 3.44
N PHE A 556 12.50 -5.54 4.43
CA PHE A 556 13.49 -4.56 4.86
C PHE A 556 14.78 -5.24 5.33
N VAL A 557 14.68 -6.19 6.27
CA VAL A 557 15.84 -6.92 6.79
C VAL A 557 16.55 -7.68 5.67
N MET A 558 15.81 -8.40 4.83
CA MET A 558 16.40 -9.16 3.73
C MET A 558 17.13 -8.27 2.72
N LEU A 559 16.56 -7.10 2.37
CA LEU A 559 17.20 -6.16 1.45
C LEU A 559 18.47 -5.55 2.05
N VAL A 560 18.46 -5.19 3.34
CA VAL A 560 19.65 -4.72 4.05
C VAL A 560 20.74 -5.81 4.05
N TRP A 561 20.38 -7.06 4.32
CA TRP A 561 21.33 -8.17 4.28
C TRP A 561 21.90 -8.43 2.89
N VAL A 562 21.05 -8.41 1.85
CA VAL A 562 21.51 -8.55 0.47
C VAL A 562 22.50 -7.45 0.12
N GLY A 563 22.19 -6.19 0.43
CA GLY A 563 23.11 -5.08 0.16
C GLY A 563 24.40 -5.16 0.97
N SER A 564 24.32 -5.51 2.25
CA SER A 564 25.49 -5.61 3.14
C SER A 564 26.40 -6.78 2.78
N LEU A 565 25.83 -7.94 2.44
CA LEU A 565 26.61 -9.10 1.97
C LEU A 565 27.29 -8.80 0.64
N MET A 566 26.61 -8.12 -0.29
CA MET A 566 27.23 -7.71 -1.55
C MET A 566 28.36 -6.71 -1.31
N ALA A 567 28.18 -5.74 -0.42
CA ALA A 567 29.23 -4.79 -0.05
C ALA A 567 30.50 -5.49 0.47
N VAL A 568 30.33 -6.42 1.44
CA VAL A 568 31.45 -7.18 2.00
C VAL A 568 32.08 -8.10 0.97
N ALA A 569 31.27 -8.79 0.15
CA ALA A 569 31.77 -9.64 -0.91
C ALA A 569 32.63 -8.83 -1.91
N THR A 570 32.15 -7.66 -2.33
CA THR A 570 32.89 -6.76 -3.21
C THR A 570 34.22 -6.33 -2.60
N SER A 571 34.21 -5.87 -1.35
CA SER A 571 35.43 -5.41 -0.68
C SER A 571 36.45 -6.54 -0.49
N SER A 572 35.98 -7.74 -0.11
CA SER A 572 36.85 -8.92 0.01
C SER A 572 37.47 -9.35 -1.34
N LEU A 573 36.71 -9.24 -2.44
CA LEU A 573 37.17 -9.55 -3.79
C LEU A 573 38.20 -8.53 -4.27
N ALA A 574 37.96 -7.24 -4.02
CA ALA A 574 38.87 -6.16 -4.35
C ALA A 574 40.18 -6.29 -3.55
N GLY A 575 40.10 -6.53 -2.24
CA GLY A 575 41.28 -6.78 -1.40
C GLY A 575 42.11 -7.98 -1.87
N ALA A 576 41.47 -9.07 -2.30
CA ALA A 576 42.18 -10.22 -2.87
C ALA A 576 42.92 -9.85 -4.18
N LEU A 577 42.31 -9.02 -5.04
CA LEU A 577 42.93 -8.50 -6.26
C LEU A 577 44.12 -7.58 -5.99
N ILE A 578 44.11 -6.82 -4.89
CA ILE A 578 45.22 -5.94 -4.48
C ILE A 578 46.41 -6.74 -3.93
N SER A 579 46.16 -7.93 -3.35
CA SER A 579 47.19 -8.79 -2.76
C SER A 579 47.99 -9.62 -3.77
N ILE A 580 47.55 -9.67 -5.03
CA ILE A 580 48.19 -10.37 -6.16
C ILE A 580 48.94 -9.33 -6.99
#